data_AF-A0A538Q0Z5-F1
#
_entry.id   AF-A0A538Q0Z5-F1
#
_cell.length_a   1.000
_cell.length_b   1.000
_cell.length_c   1.000
_cell.angle_alpha   90.00
_cell.angle_beta   90.00
_cell.angle_gamma   90.00
#
_symmetry.space_group_name_H-M   'P 1'
#
loop_
_entity.id
_entity.type
_entity.pdbx_description
1 polymer ?
#
loop_
_entity_poly.entity_id
_entity_poly.type
_entity_poly.pdbx_seq_one_letter_code
_entity_poly.pdbx_strand_id
1 'polypeptide(L)'
;MFVDNQRVDAALAYSGAVYLFCDDQYVRYSGPSYEFVDEGYPRRVRPNWNTLEKIGQVPDGLPLPITAVAVGRRPNGTSDDVYFFGGNQFAGPGGVLDDIKAQWARVRNNIERAGVVDAAMLDGNGRMYLFSGDQYYRYSAPDQTFVDETYPRRLAGNWVQEVPGYSLPDTFTGGISAA
;
A
#
# COMPACT_ATOMS: atom_id res chain seq x y z
N MET A 1 27.53 7.53 -9.52
CA MET A 1 26.91 7.02 -10.76
C MET A 1 26.11 5.77 -10.40
N PHE A 2 25.09 5.37 -11.17
CA PHE A 2 24.32 4.13 -10.91
C PHE A 2 25.23 2.91 -10.62
N VAL A 3 26.36 2.83 -11.33
CA VAL A 3 27.38 1.78 -11.19
C VAL A 3 28.14 1.82 -9.84
N ASP A 4 28.26 3.00 -9.23
CA ASP A 4 29.03 3.19 -7.98
C ASP A 4 28.19 2.92 -6.73
N ASN A 5 26.86 3.07 -6.82
CA ASN A 5 25.98 3.07 -5.66
C ASN A 5 25.65 1.67 -5.13
N GLN A 6 25.91 0.62 -5.92
CA GLN A 6 25.65 -0.80 -5.59
C GLN A 6 24.26 -1.07 -4.97
N ARG A 7 23.25 -0.28 -5.34
CA ARG A 7 21.88 -0.42 -4.84
C ARG A 7 20.86 -0.11 -5.91
N VAL A 8 19.64 -0.60 -5.68
CA VAL A 8 18.44 -0.28 -6.45
C VAL A 8 17.42 0.28 -5.45
N ASP A 9 16.91 1.49 -5.72
CA ASP A 9 15.91 2.15 -4.87
C ASP A 9 14.48 1.74 -5.28
N ALA A 10 14.25 1.50 -6.57
CA ALA A 10 12.99 0.98 -7.09
C ALA A 10 13.20 0.20 -8.40
N ALA A 11 12.22 -0.63 -8.77
CA ALA A 11 12.20 -1.33 -10.05
C ALA A 11 10.81 -1.27 -10.69
N LEU A 12 10.76 -1.30 -12.02
CA LEU A 12 9.53 -1.41 -12.80
C LEU A 12 9.75 -2.43 -13.92
N ALA A 13 8.95 -3.49 -13.96
CA ALA A 13 8.79 -4.32 -15.15
C ALA A 13 7.54 -3.87 -15.89
N TYR A 14 7.68 -3.37 -17.12
CA TYR A 14 6.57 -2.84 -17.89
C TYR A 14 6.75 -3.08 -19.38
N SER A 15 5.72 -3.63 -20.02
CA SER A 15 5.67 -3.86 -21.47
C SER A 15 6.91 -4.57 -22.05
N GLY A 16 7.48 -5.55 -21.34
CA GLY A 16 8.62 -6.35 -21.80
C GLY A 16 10.00 -5.73 -21.55
N ALA A 17 10.07 -4.60 -20.86
CA ALA A 17 11.32 -4.00 -20.39
C ALA A 17 11.36 -3.97 -18.85
N VAL A 18 12.57 -4.00 -18.29
CA VAL A 18 12.82 -3.81 -16.86
C VAL A 18 13.61 -2.53 -16.66
N TYR A 19 13.15 -1.69 -15.74
CA TYR A 19 13.78 -0.44 -15.34
C TYR A 19 14.22 -0.56 -13.89
N LEU A 20 15.46 -0.19 -13.60
CA LEU A 20 15.98 -0.12 -12.24
C LEU A 20 16.36 1.33 -11.94
N PHE A 21 15.90 1.86 -10.82
CA PHE A 21 16.11 3.24 -10.38
C PHE A 21 17.13 3.30 -9.24
N CYS A 22 18.00 4.30 -9.26
CA CYS A 22 18.97 4.57 -8.20
C CYS A 22 19.29 6.08 -8.19
N ASP A 23 19.11 6.74 -7.04
CA ASP A 23 19.19 8.19 -6.89
C ASP A 23 18.35 8.93 -7.96
N ASP A 24 18.99 9.76 -8.77
CA ASP A 24 18.37 10.52 -9.85
C ASP A 24 18.52 9.82 -11.20
N GLN A 25 18.92 8.55 -11.24
CA GLN A 25 19.19 7.79 -12.46
C GLN A 25 18.35 6.52 -12.57
N TYR A 26 18.25 6.00 -13.79
CA TYR A 26 17.70 4.68 -14.07
C TYR A 26 18.42 4.01 -15.24
N VAL A 27 18.39 2.68 -15.26
CA VAL A 27 18.82 1.84 -16.38
C VAL A 27 17.63 1.06 -16.93
N ARG A 28 17.70 0.64 -18.18
CA ARG A 28 16.69 -0.19 -18.85
C ARG A 28 17.34 -1.46 -19.39
N TYR A 29 16.62 -2.56 -19.30
CA TYR A 29 16.96 -3.83 -19.94
C TYR A 29 15.81 -4.27 -20.83
N SER A 30 16.12 -4.62 -22.07
CA SER A 30 15.21 -5.23 -23.03
C SER A 30 15.48 -6.73 -23.21
N GLY A 31 14.41 -7.51 -23.36
CA GLY A 31 14.50 -8.94 -23.60
C GLY A 31 14.75 -9.77 -22.33
N PRO A 32 14.77 -11.11 -22.44
CA PRO A 32 14.66 -12.00 -21.29
C PRO A 32 15.99 -12.28 -20.56
N SER A 33 17.15 -11.93 -21.14
CA SER A 33 18.45 -12.28 -20.56
C SER A 33 18.90 -11.32 -19.46
N TYR A 34 18.46 -10.06 -19.51
CA TYR A 34 18.85 -8.99 -18.57
C TYR A 34 20.37 -8.85 -18.36
N GLU A 35 21.17 -9.33 -19.32
CA GLU A 35 22.62 -9.42 -19.20
C GLU A 35 23.29 -8.07 -19.42
N PHE A 36 22.76 -7.29 -20.39
CA PHE A 36 23.30 -5.99 -20.76
C PHE A 36 22.23 -4.93 -20.63
N VAL A 37 22.61 -3.79 -20.04
CA VAL A 37 21.82 -2.56 -20.06
C VAL A 37 21.70 -2.09 -21.51
N ASP A 38 20.50 -1.62 -21.87
CA ASP A 38 20.24 -1.06 -23.19
C ASP A 38 21.17 0.12 -23.50
N GLU A 39 21.51 0.30 -24.78
CA GLU A 39 22.38 1.38 -25.22
C GLU A 39 21.81 2.77 -24.84
N GLY A 40 22.71 3.63 -24.32
CA GLY A 40 22.36 5.00 -23.93
C GLY A 40 21.83 5.16 -22.50
N TYR A 41 21.83 4.09 -21.69
CA TYR A 41 21.62 4.14 -20.24
C TYR A 41 22.96 4.01 -19.49
N PRO A 42 23.07 4.51 -18.23
CA PRO A 42 22.01 5.10 -17.40
C PRO A 42 21.54 6.48 -17.89
N ARG A 43 20.29 6.82 -17.60
CA ARG A 43 19.70 8.14 -17.86
C ARG A 43 19.21 8.76 -16.56
N ARG A 44 19.17 10.10 -16.51
CA ARG A 44 18.52 10.78 -15.38
C ARG A 44 17.02 10.55 -15.41
N VAL A 45 16.40 10.32 -14.25
CA VAL A 45 14.94 10.21 -14.11
C VAL A 45 14.25 11.42 -14.72
N ARG A 46 14.72 12.64 -14.38
CA ARG A 46 14.22 13.88 -15.00
C ARG A 46 15.26 14.51 -15.94
N PRO A 47 14.86 14.99 -17.12
CA PRO A 47 13.53 14.92 -17.72
C PRO A 47 13.26 13.60 -18.49
N ASN A 48 14.24 12.70 -18.58
CA ASN A 48 14.24 11.63 -19.59
C ASN A 48 13.11 10.62 -19.42
N TRP A 49 12.65 10.34 -18.20
CA TRP A 49 11.55 9.40 -17.98
C TRP A 49 10.28 9.83 -18.73
N ASN A 50 9.89 11.10 -18.56
CA ASN A 50 8.66 11.63 -19.13
C ASN A 50 8.78 11.84 -20.66
N THR A 51 9.98 12.08 -21.18
CA THR A 51 10.18 12.38 -22.60
C THR A 51 10.49 11.13 -23.44
N LEU A 52 11.22 10.17 -22.89
CA LEU A 52 11.66 8.96 -23.59
C LEU A 52 10.77 7.75 -23.31
N GLU A 53 10.56 7.42 -22.04
CA GLU A 53 9.82 6.19 -21.68
C GLU A 53 8.31 6.41 -21.79
N LYS A 54 7.81 7.57 -21.36
CA LYS A 54 6.38 7.93 -21.41
C LYS A 54 5.48 6.92 -20.68
N ILE A 55 6.01 6.29 -19.62
CA ILE A 55 5.30 5.34 -18.75
C ILE A 55 4.93 6.05 -17.45
N GLY A 56 3.69 6.55 -17.36
CA GLY A 56 3.30 7.47 -16.28
C GLY A 56 4.07 8.80 -16.34
N GLN A 57 4.07 9.55 -15.23
CA GLN A 57 4.72 10.86 -15.14
C GLN A 57 5.44 11.03 -13.80
N VAL A 58 6.70 11.47 -13.85
CA VAL A 58 7.49 11.86 -12.69
C VAL A 58 7.62 13.39 -12.69
N PRO A 59 6.78 14.13 -11.94
CA PRO A 59 6.81 15.60 -11.91
C PRO A 59 8.01 16.12 -11.12
N ASP A 60 8.46 17.35 -11.40
CA ASP A 60 9.64 17.97 -10.76
C ASP A 60 9.55 18.05 -9.22
N GLY A 61 8.33 18.14 -8.68
CA GLY A 61 8.10 18.20 -7.24
C GLY A 61 8.18 16.87 -6.49
N LEU A 62 8.16 15.70 -7.19
CA LEU A 62 8.28 14.42 -6.48
C LEU A 62 9.70 14.30 -5.89
N PRO A 63 9.86 13.96 -4.60
CA PRO A 63 11.18 13.71 -4.04
C PRO A 63 11.91 12.55 -4.76
N LEU A 64 13.22 12.66 -4.90
CA LEU A 64 14.10 11.57 -5.36
C LEU A 64 14.92 11.03 -4.17
N PRO A 65 15.36 9.76 -4.18
CA PRO A 65 15.14 8.76 -5.24
C PRO A 65 13.69 8.33 -5.39
N ILE A 66 13.38 7.71 -6.52
CA ILE A 66 12.16 6.91 -6.64
C ILE A 66 12.32 5.68 -5.75
N THR A 67 11.44 5.53 -4.76
CA THR A 67 11.51 4.47 -3.74
C THR A 67 10.57 3.31 -4.00
N ALA A 68 9.56 3.52 -4.85
CA ALA A 68 8.69 2.45 -5.35
C ALA A 68 8.01 2.89 -6.65
N VAL A 69 7.56 1.91 -7.41
CA VAL A 69 6.65 2.09 -8.54
C VAL A 69 5.51 1.10 -8.40
N ALA A 70 4.27 1.57 -8.48
CA ALA A 70 3.09 0.71 -8.49
C ALA A 70 2.38 0.82 -9.84
N VAL A 71 1.94 -0.32 -10.35
CA VAL A 71 1.12 -0.40 -11.57
C VAL A 71 -0.22 -1.00 -11.19
N GLY A 72 -1.28 -0.25 -11.43
CA GLY A 72 -2.65 -0.69 -11.25
C GLY A 72 -3.43 -0.57 -12.55
N ARG A 73 -4.66 -1.06 -12.55
CA ARG A 73 -5.63 -0.80 -13.60
C ARG A 73 -6.98 -0.56 -12.95
N ARG A 74 -7.66 0.51 -13.33
CA ARG A 74 -9.01 0.78 -12.83
C ARG A 74 -9.98 -0.30 -13.31
N PRO A 75 -11.05 -0.59 -12.54
CA PRO A 75 -12.18 -1.34 -13.07
C PRO A 75 -12.66 -0.69 -14.38
N ASN A 76 -12.71 -1.48 -15.47
CA ASN A 76 -13.05 -1.03 -16.83
C ASN A 76 -12.06 -0.05 -17.49
N GLY A 77 -10.87 0.13 -16.92
CA GLY A 77 -9.80 0.91 -17.54
C GLY A 77 -9.18 0.18 -18.73
N THR A 78 -8.87 0.93 -19.79
CA THR A 78 -8.18 0.42 -20.99
C THR A 78 -6.67 0.64 -20.96
N SER A 79 -6.17 1.37 -19.96
CA SER A 79 -4.74 1.66 -19.76
C SER A 79 -4.34 1.40 -18.32
N ASP A 80 -3.04 1.17 -18.12
CA ASP A 80 -2.46 0.98 -16.80
C ASP A 80 -2.20 2.33 -16.13
N ASP A 81 -2.56 2.41 -14.85
CA ASP A 81 -2.29 3.52 -13.96
C ASP A 81 -0.93 3.28 -13.28
N VAL A 82 0.08 4.07 -13.64
CA VAL A 82 1.43 3.98 -13.07
C VAL A 82 1.63 5.08 -12.03
N TYR A 83 2.10 4.69 -10.84
CA TYR A 83 2.35 5.57 -9.70
C TYR A 83 3.83 5.52 -9.32
N PHE A 84 4.43 6.69 -9.08
CA PHE A 84 5.81 6.82 -8.61
C PHE A 84 5.84 7.33 -7.19
N PHE A 85 6.67 6.73 -6.33
CA PHE A 85 6.79 7.10 -4.92
C PHE A 85 8.18 7.69 -4.64
N GLY A 86 8.21 8.69 -3.76
CA GLY A 86 9.44 9.33 -3.31
C GLY A 86 9.20 10.13 -2.04
N GLY A 87 10.06 9.97 -1.03
CA GLY A 87 9.84 10.56 0.30
C GLY A 87 8.52 10.12 0.91
N ASN A 88 7.71 11.09 1.37
CA ASN A 88 6.36 10.86 1.91
C ASN A 88 5.25 11.08 0.85
N GLN A 89 5.59 11.20 -0.43
CA GLN A 89 4.68 11.55 -1.52
C GLN A 89 4.64 10.48 -2.61
N PHE A 90 3.59 10.56 -3.42
CA PHE A 90 3.50 9.84 -4.68
C PHE A 90 3.00 10.74 -5.81
N ALA A 91 3.38 10.40 -7.04
CA ALA A 91 2.81 10.95 -8.26
C ALA A 91 1.84 9.93 -8.86
N GLY A 92 0.60 10.34 -9.12
CA GLY A 92 -0.39 9.53 -9.83
C GLY A 92 -0.16 9.43 -11.35
N PRO A 93 -1.04 8.75 -12.10
CA PRO A 93 -0.85 8.47 -13.53
C PRO A 93 -0.65 9.70 -14.42
N GLY A 94 -1.26 10.83 -14.03
CA GLY A 94 -1.11 12.13 -14.71
C GLY A 94 -0.01 13.02 -14.14
N GLY A 95 0.80 12.53 -13.20
CA GLY A 95 1.84 13.31 -12.52
C GLY A 95 1.32 14.22 -11.40
N VAL A 96 0.09 14.00 -10.93
CA VAL A 96 -0.48 14.72 -9.78
C VAL A 96 0.20 14.24 -8.50
N LEU A 97 0.79 15.18 -7.75
CA LEU A 97 1.43 14.90 -6.46
C LEU A 97 0.41 14.87 -5.33
N ASP A 98 0.56 13.89 -4.45
CA ASP A 98 -0.20 13.81 -3.19
C ASP A 98 0.63 13.10 -2.11
N ASP A 99 0.23 13.26 -0.85
CA ASP A 99 0.83 12.54 0.27
C ASP A 99 0.45 11.05 0.19
N ILE A 100 1.39 10.17 0.53
CA ILE A 100 1.16 8.72 0.53
C ILE A 100 -0.11 8.37 1.32
N LYS A 101 -0.35 9.00 2.47
CA LYS A 101 -1.50 8.72 3.33
C LYS A 101 -2.85 9.15 2.76
N ALA A 102 -2.90 10.02 1.74
CA ALA A 102 -4.15 10.44 1.12
C ALA A 102 -4.86 9.27 0.42
N GLN A 103 -4.08 8.35 -0.17
CA GLN A 103 -4.60 7.21 -0.94
C GLN A 103 -4.10 5.85 -0.44
N TRP A 104 -2.86 5.77 0.01
CA TRP A 104 -2.17 4.53 0.38
C TRP A 104 -2.10 4.36 1.90
N ALA A 105 -1.84 3.12 2.32
CA ALA A 105 -1.73 2.75 3.74
C ALA A 105 -2.98 3.06 4.60
N ARG A 106 -4.15 3.24 3.97
CA ARG A 106 -5.43 3.40 4.68
C ARG A 106 -5.92 2.03 5.16
N VAL A 107 -6.05 1.87 6.47
CA VAL A 107 -6.71 0.69 7.06
C VAL A 107 -8.21 0.91 7.00
N ARG A 108 -8.96 -0.07 6.48
CA ARG A 108 -10.42 -0.02 6.54
C ARG A 108 -10.84 0.03 8.01
N ASN A 109 -11.58 1.06 8.38
CA ASN A 109 -12.07 1.27 9.73
C ASN A 109 -13.57 1.61 9.67
N ASN A 110 -14.40 0.63 10.02
CA ASN A 110 -15.86 0.82 10.06
C ASN A 110 -16.29 1.84 11.14
N ILE A 111 -15.60 1.93 12.29
CA ILE A 111 -15.94 2.91 13.34
C ILE A 111 -15.63 4.33 12.87
N GLU A 112 -14.46 4.57 12.28
CA GLU A 112 -14.09 5.88 11.74
C GLU A 112 -15.03 6.30 10.60
N ARG A 113 -15.40 5.34 9.73
CA ARG A 113 -16.25 5.60 8.56
C ARG A 113 -17.71 5.84 8.92
N ALA A 114 -18.27 5.06 9.85
CA ALA A 114 -19.70 5.09 10.16
C ALA A 114 -20.02 5.80 11.47
N GLY A 115 -19.07 5.93 12.39
CA GLY A 115 -19.29 6.43 13.75
C GLY A 115 -20.11 5.48 14.63
N VAL A 116 -20.21 4.19 14.26
CA VAL A 116 -21.11 3.21 14.90
C VAL A 116 -20.33 2.06 15.52
N VAL A 117 -20.70 1.73 16.75
CA VAL A 117 -20.35 0.48 17.45
C VAL A 117 -21.64 -0.34 17.60
N ASP A 118 -21.64 -1.57 17.11
CA ASP A 118 -22.79 -2.47 17.13
C ASP A 118 -22.88 -3.26 18.43
N ALA A 119 -21.73 -3.65 19.00
CA ALA A 119 -21.64 -4.36 20.28
C ALA A 119 -20.28 -4.11 20.94
N ALA A 120 -20.20 -4.42 22.23
CA ALA A 120 -18.95 -4.41 22.99
C ALA A 120 -18.89 -5.63 23.92
N MET A 121 -17.70 -6.19 24.12
CA MET A 121 -17.47 -7.34 25.00
C MET A 121 -16.20 -7.10 25.82
N LEU A 122 -16.21 -7.46 27.11
CA LEU A 122 -15.02 -7.50 27.95
C LEU A 122 -14.66 -8.96 28.22
N ASP A 123 -13.42 -9.36 27.93
CA ASP A 123 -12.97 -10.72 28.27
C ASP A 123 -12.51 -10.84 29.73
N GLY A 124 -12.30 -12.08 30.18
CA GLY A 124 -11.84 -12.37 31.54
C GLY A 124 -10.44 -11.87 31.87
N ASN A 125 -9.68 -11.38 30.88
CA ASN A 125 -8.35 -10.79 31.04
C ASN A 125 -8.40 -9.25 31.04
N GLY A 126 -9.59 -8.65 30.99
CA GLY A 126 -9.77 -7.21 30.99
C GLY A 126 -9.58 -6.55 29.61
N ARG A 127 -9.56 -7.33 28.52
CA ARG A 127 -9.49 -6.77 27.16
C ARG A 127 -10.88 -6.43 26.68
N MET A 128 -11.05 -5.21 26.17
CA MET A 128 -12.30 -4.75 25.59
C MET A 128 -12.29 -4.96 24.07
N TYR A 129 -13.36 -5.55 23.55
CA TYR A 129 -13.60 -5.72 22.13
C TYR A 129 -14.80 -4.86 21.72
N LEU A 130 -14.64 -4.04 20.68
CA LEU A 130 -15.74 -3.32 20.04
C LEU A 130 -16.02 -3.96 18.68
N PHE A 131 -17.28 -4.08 18.31
CA PHE A 131 -17.72 -4.65 17.03
C PHE A 131 -18.40 -3.57 16.19
N SER A 132 -18.08 -3.53 14.89
CA SER A 132 -18.68 -2.58 13.93
C SER A 132 -18.67 -3.20 12.54
N GLY A 133 -19.86 -3.56 12.04
CA GLY A 133 -20.06 -4.39 10.86
C GLY A 133 -19.25 -5.69 10.94
N ASP A 134 -18.55 -6.01 9.85
CA ASP A 134 -17.68 -7.19 9.74
C ASP A 134 -16.33 -7.05 10.46
N GLN A 135 -16.11 -6.00 11.27
CA GLN A 135 -14.85 -5.74 11.96
C GLN A 135 -14.99 -5.72 13.47
N TYR A 136 -13.90 -6.05 14.14
CA TYR A 136 -13.76 -5.88 15.57
C TYR A 136 -12.40 -5.24 15.93
N TYR A 137 -12.39 -4.55 17.07
CA TYR A 137 -11.31 -3.73 17.59
C TYR A 137 -11.01 -4.21 19.00
N ARG A 138 -9.73 -4.29 19.39
CA ARG A 138 -9.32 -4.75 20.72
C ARG A 138 -8.55 -3.66 21.45
N TYR A 139 -8.87 -3.46 22.71
CA TYR A 139 -8.18 -2.55 23.62
C TYR A 139 -7.71 -3.35 24.84
N SER A 140 -6.40 -3.46 25.01
CA SER A 140 -5.81 -4.12 26.18
C SER A 140 -5.21 -3.14 27.19
N ALA A 141 -4.94 -1.90 26.78
CA ALA A 141 -4.40 -0.88 27.67
C ALA A 141 -5.45 -0.45 28.71
N PRO A 142 -5.08 -0.24 29.99
CA PRO A 142 -6.03 0.18 31.03
C PRO A 142 -6.72 1.52 30.74
N ASP A 143 -6.04 2.43 30.06
CA ASP A 143 -6.59 3.74 29.65
C ASP A 143 -7.45 3.66 28.38
N GLN A 144 -7.47 2.50 27.72
CA GLN A 144 -8.22 2.19 26.51
C GLN A 144 -8.08 3.26 25.40
N THR A 145 -6.95 3.96 25.37
CA THR A 145 -6.78 5.13 24.50
C THR A 145 -6.43 4.74 23.06
N PHE A 146 -5.69 3.65 22.90
CA PHE A 146 -5.28 3.15 21.59
C PHE A 146 -5.78 1.73 21.37
N VAL A 147 -6.26 1.47 20.16
CA VAL A 147 -6.52 0.11 19.71
C VAL A 147 -5.20 -0.64 19.63
N ASP A 148 -5.22 -1.92 20.00
CA ASP A 148 -4.06 -2.79 19.91
C ASP A 148 -3.55 -2.88 18.45
N GLU A 149 -2.24 -3.10 18.30
CA GLU A 149 -1.63 -3.30 17.00
C GLU A 149 -2.32 -4.42 16.21
N THR A 150 -2.37 -4.28 14.89
CA THR A 150 -3.02 -5.21 13.94
C THR A 150 -4.55 -5.24 13.95
N TYR A 151 -5.21 -4.38 14.76
CA TYR A 151 -6.66 -4.15 14.71
C TYR A 151 -6.99 -2.83 13.97
N PRO A 152 -8.15 -2.71 13.32
CA PRO A 152 -9.26 -3.68 13.30
C PRO A 152 -8.98 -4.94 12.48
N ARG A 153 -9.58 -6.05 12.92
CA ARG A 153 -9.59 -7.33 12.19
C ARG A 153 -10.99 -7.65 11.72
N ARG A 154 -11.10 -8.44 10.64
CA ARG A 154 -12.40 -8.95 10.19
C ARG A 154 -12.87 -10.07 11.10
N LEU A 155 -14.16 -10.12 11.43
CA LEU A 155 -14.75 -11.21 12.20
C LEU A 155 -14.49 -12.57 11.54
N ALA A 156 -14.78 -12.68 10.24
CA ALA A 156 -14.57 -13.88 9.46
C ALA A 156 -13.11 -14.34 9.50
N GLY A 157 -12.88 -15.55 9.99
CA GLY A 157 -11.57 -16.21 10.02
C GLY A 157 -10.58 -15.71 11.09
N ASN A 158 -10.81 -14.56 11.75
CA ASN A 158 -9.89 -14.06 12.77
C ASN A 158 -10.42 -14.23 14.20
N TRP A 159 -11.74 -14.23 14.42
CA TRP A 159 -12.29 -14.28 15.78
C TRP A 159 -11.89 -15.53 16.57
N VAL A 160 -11.73 -16.67 15.89
CA VAL A 160 -11.26 -17.93 16.49
C VAL A 160 -9.89 -17.82 17.16
N GLN A 161 -9.08 -16.81 16.79
CA GLN A 161 -7.78 -16.55 17.41
C GLN A 161 -7.93 -15.85 18.77
N GLU A 162 -9.01 -15.10 18.99
CA GLU A 162 -9.28 -14.43 20.27
C GLU A 162 -9.88 -15.41 21.28
N VAL A 163 -10.69 -16.37 20.81
CA VAL A 163 -11.34 -17.39 21.63
C VAL A 163 -11.04 -18.78 21.07
N PRO A 164 -9.90 -19.39 21.44
CA PRO A 164 -9.53 -20.72 20.97
C PRO A 164 -10.62 -21.76 21.27
N GLY A 165 -11.03 -22.50 20.25
CA GLY A 165 -12.08 -23.51 20.37
C GLY A 165 -13.51 -23.01 20.13
N TYR A 166 -13.69 -21.72 19.86
CA TYR A 166 -14.99 -21.15 19.47
C TYR A 166 -14.90 -20.45 18.11
N SER A 167 -15.69 -20.94 17.15
CA SER A 167 -15.89 -20.27 15.87
C SER A 167 -17.27 -19.63 15.85
N LEU A 168 -17.35 -18.37 15.44
CA LEU A 168 -18.63 -17.73 15.17
C LEU A 168 -19.33 -18.48 14.03
N PRO A 169 -20.63 -18.78 14.13
CA PRO A 169 -21.39 -19.26 12.99
C PRO A 169 -21.27 -18.29 11.81
N ASP A 170 -21.26 -18.81 10.58
CA ASP A 170 -21.02 -17.99 9.37
C ASP A 170 -21.98 -16.79 9.25
N THR A 171 -23.19 -16.90 9.81
CA THR A 171 -24.19 -15.82 9.85
C THR A 171 -23.77 -14.59 10.65
N PHE A 172 -22.82 -14.72 11.58
CA PHE A 172 -22.30 -13.61 12.41
C PHE A 172 -21.06 -12.93 11.81
N THR A 173 -20.58 -13.42 10.66
CA THR A 173 -19.41 -12.82 9.99
C THR A 173 -19.68 -11.44 9.41
N GLY A 174 -20.96 -11.09 9.19
CA GLY A 174 -21.39 -9.77 8.72
C GLY A 174 -21.61 -8.73 9.83
N GLY A 175 -21.62 -9.15 11.10
CA GLY A 175 -21.82 -8.25 12.24
C GLY A 175 -22.29 -8.96 13.50
N ILE A 176 -22.00 -8.34 14.64
CA ILE A 176 -22.47 -8.74 15.97
C ILE A 176 -23.25 -7.57 16.56
N SER A 177 -24.55 -7.75 16.77
CA SER A 177 -25.46 -6.70 17.28
C SER A 177 -25.64 -6.72 18.80
N ALA A 178 -25.12 -7.73 19.48
CA ALA A 178 -25.07 -7.86 20.95
C ALA A 178 -24.02 -8.91 21.33
N ALA A 179 -23.29 -8.70 22.43
CA ALA A 179 -22.28 -9.60 22.97
C ALA A 179 -22.27 -9.53 24.51
#